data_AF-A0A1M4BKY3-F1
#
_entry.id   AF-A0A1M4BKY3-F1
#
_cell.length_a   1.000
_cell.length_b   1.000
_cell.length_c   1.000
_cell.angle_alpha   90.00
_cell.angle_beta   90.00
_cell.angle_gamma   90.00
#
_symmetry.space_group_name_H-M   'P 1'
#
loop_
_entity.id
_entity.type
_entity.pdbx_description
1 polymer ?
#
loop_
_entity_poly.entity_id
_entity_poly.type
_entity_poly.pdbx_seq_one_letter_code
_entity_poly.pdbx_strand_id
1 'polypeptide(L)'
;MTAIYKMAMEARPPLVEHSPFEKLPLPTIEPGEVKFYEHRQADALYAAVEARSGSRARLLVELGMDVGMRQGEIFGLHADQVDVIRQQIAVVHVMTRHGLRPYPKSRMSHRVAPVPPPIMERLAPLVSEAAWAAGCTCPTILRNGTVRPGRGPCPGLMFPAPEGGPDRRR
;
A
#
# COMPACT_ATOMS: atom_id res chain seq x y z
N MET A 1 0.55 17.97 16.13
CA MET A 1 0.65 18.01 17.62
C MET A 1 -0.05 19.21 18.24
N THR A 2 -0.60 20.13 17.45
CA THR A 2 -1.31 21.33 17.92
C THR A 2 -2.64 21.02 18.64
N ALA A 3 -3.31 19.92 18.28
CA ALA A 3 -4.61 19.56 18.86
C ALA A 3 -4.56 19.23 20.37
N ILE A 4 -3.48 18.59 20.84
CA ILE A 4 -3.32 18.27 22.28
C ILE A 4 -3.16 19.56 23.08
N TYR A 5 -2.30 20.47 22.63
CA TYR A 5 -2.13 21.78 23.27
C TYR A 5 -3.41 22.61 23.22
N LYS A 6 -4.16 22.56 22.10
CA LYS A 6 -5.45 23.22 21.99
C LYS A 6 -6.44 22.72 23.05
N MET A 7 -6.58 21.40 23.20
CA MET A 7 -7.44 20.83 24.24
C MET A 7 -6.97 21.17 25.66
N ALA A 8 -5.66 21.19 25.91
CA ALA A 8 -5.09 21.52 27.20
C ALA A 8 -5.28 23.00 27.58
N MET A 9 -5.27 23.91 26.59
CA MET A 9 -5.61 25.32 26.76
C MET A 9 -7.12 25.56 26.95
N GLU A 10 -7.98 24.75 26.34
CA GLU A 10 -9.45 24.86 26.44
C GLU A 10 -10.04 24.23 27.72
N ALA A 11 -9.25 23.48 28.48
CA ALA A 11 -9.65 22.89 29.76
C ALA A 11 -10.02 23.97 30.79
N ARG A 12 -10.87 23.63 31.78
CA ARG A 12 -11.26 24.54 32.87
C ARG A 12 -10.94 23.91 34.23
N PRO A 13 -9.91 24.39 34.95
CA PRO A 13 -8.96 25.44 34.56
C PRO A 13 -8.00 24.97 33.42
N PRO A 14 -7.38 25.91 32.68
CA PRO A 14 -6.44 25.56 31.62
C PRO A 14 -5.21 24.84 32.19
N LEU A 15 -4.79 23.76 31.53
CA LEU A 15 -3.64 22.95 31.96
C LEU A 15 -2.31 23.55 31.48
N VAL A 16 -2.33 24.28 30.37
CA VAL A 16 -1.21 25.03 29.81
C VAL A 16 -1.74 26.35 29.26
N GLU A 17 -0.97 27.42 29.42
CA GLU A 17 -1.39 28.76 29.01
C GLU A 17 -1.15 29.03 27.52
N HIS A 18 -0.05 28.47 26.96
CA HIS A 18 0.36 28.70 25.58
C HIS A 18 0.88 27.42 24.93
N SER A 19 0.76 27.33 23.59
CA SER A 19 1.36 26.23 22.84
C SER A 19 2.82 26.56 22.48
N PRO A 20 3.78 25.66 22.76
CA PRO A 20 5.18 25.83 22.36
C PRO A 20 5.38 25.81 20.84
N PHE A 21 4.33 25.45 20.08
CA PHE A 21 4.36 25.38 18.61
C PHE A 21 3.68 26.58 17.93
N GLU A 22 3.14 27.55 18.68
CA GLU A 22 2.33 28.65 18.13
C GLU A 22 3.10 29.54 17.15
N LYS A 23 4.42 29.66 17.34
CA LYS A 23 5.30 30.53 16.55
C LYS A 23 6.46 29.79 15.91
N LEU A 24 6.36 28.47 15.76
CA LEU A 24 7.43 27.70 15.11
C LEU A 24 7.30 27.86 13.59
N PRO A 25 8.21 28.56 12.90
CA PRO A 25 8.18 28.60 11.44
C PRO A 25 8.47 27.18 10.92
N LEU A 26 7.58 26.68 10.07
CA LEU A 26 7.87 25.46 9.31
C LEU A 26 9.00 25.78 8.33
N PRO A 27 10.05 24.94 8.23
CA PRO A 27 11.04 25.11 7.19
C PRO A 27 10.35 25.01 5.83
N THR A 28 10.50 26.04 5.00
CA THR A 28 10.06 25.98 3.61
C THR A 28 11.01 25.03 2.88
N ILE A 29 10.48 23.89 2.45
CA ILE A 29 11.20 22.97 1.58
C ILE A 29 10.88 23.40 0.15
N GLU A 30 11.86 23.99 -0.52
CA GLU A 30 11.75 24.27 -1.96
C GLU A 30 11.51 22.95 -2.70
N PRO A 31 10.38 22.80 -3.42
CA PRO A 31 10.11 21.58 -4.15
C PRO A 31 11.19 21.37 -5.22
N GLY A 32 11.95 20.28 -5.12
CA GLY A 32 12.87 19.90 -6.19
C GLY A 32 12.12 19.63 -7.49
N GLU A 33 12.79 19.86 -8.62
CA GLU A 33 12.25 19.54 -9.94
C GLU A 33 11.90 18.04 -10.03
N VAL A 34 10.65 17.75 -10.37
CA VAL A 34 10.19 16.36 -10.58
C VAL A 34 10.69 15.90 -11.95
N LYS A 35 11.64 14.97 -11.96
CA LYS A 35 12.14 14.34 -13.18
C LYS A 35 11.30 13.11 -13.49
N PHE A 36 10.60 13.16 -14.61
CA PHE A 36 9.83 12.03 -15.11
C PHE A 36 10.72 11.08 -15.92
N TYR A 37 10.36 9.79 -15.92
CA TYR A 37 10.99 8.82 -16.81
C TYR A 37 10.41 8.97 -18.21
N GLU A 38 11.27 8.99 -19.21
CA GLU A 38 10.87 8.74 -20.59
C GLU A 38 10.48 7.26 -20.75
N HIS A 39 9.59 6.95 -21.69
CA HIS A 39 9.14 5.58 -21.97
C HIS A 39 10.31 4.59 -22.12
N ARG A 40 11.34 4.96 -22.90
CA ARG A 40 12.56 4.14 -23.08
C ARG A 40 13.33 3.89 -21.77
N GLN A 41 13.29 4.82 -20.83
CA GLN A 41 13.97 4.68 -19.54
C GLN A 41 13.15 3.79 -18.60
N ALA A 42 11.82 3.90 -18.64
CA ALA A 42 10.93 2.99 -17.93
C ALA A 42 11.11 1.54 -18.44
N ASP A 43 11.12 1.33 -19.76
CA ASP A 43 11.36 0.01 -20.36
C ASP A 43 12.71 -0.59 -19.95
N ALA A 44 13.77 0.23 -19.99
CA ALA A 44 15.10 -0.19 -19.53
C ALA A 44 15.12 -0.55 -18.04
N LEU A 45 14.39 0.20 -17.21
CA LEU A 45 14.22 -0.11 -15.79
C LEU A 45 13.49 -1.44 -15.59
N TYR A 46 12.39 -1.67 -16.32
CA TYR A 46 11.62 -2.92 -16.23
C TYR A 46 12.48 -4.14 -16.60
N ALA A 47 13.23 -4.04 -17.71
CA ALA A 47 14.14 -5.08 -18.14
C ALA A 47 15.27 -5.33 -17.13
N ALA A 48 15.85 -4.27 -16.56
CA ALA A 48 16.92 -4.39 -15.56
C ALA A 48 16.42 -5.05 -14.26
N VAL A 49 15.22 -4.69 -13.81
CA VAL A 49 14.59 -5.29 -12.61
C VAL A 49 14.28 -6.76 -12.86
N GLU A 50 13.72 -7.10 -14.02
CA GLU A 50 13.41 -8.47 -14.40
C GLU A 50 14.67 -9.34 -14.46
N ALA A 51 15.74 -8.86 -15.11
CA ALA A 51 17.01 -9.58 -15.19
C ALA A 51 17.64 -9.83 -13.81
N ARG A 52 17.45 -8.90 -12.87
CA ARG A 52 18.04 -8.99 -11.52
C ARG A 52 17.21 -9.82 -10.55
N SER A 53 15.89 -9.70 -10.60
CA SER A 53 14.98 -10.14 -9.52
C SER A 53 13.76 -10.93 -10.00
N GLY A 54 13.69 -11.22 -11.31
CA GLY A 54 12.63 -12.01 -11.94
C GLY A 54 11.37 -11.22 -12.29
N SER A 55 10.44 -11.90 -12.97
CA SER A 55 9.21 -11.32 -13.54
C SER A 55 8.26 -10.74 -12.48
N ARG A 56 8.18 -11.35 -11.30
CA ARG A 56 7.37 -10.82 -10.18
C ARG A 56 7.86 -9.45 -9.70
N ALA A 57 9.18 -9.23 -9.66
CA ALA A 57 9.74 -7.95 -9.28
C ALA A 57 9.46 -6.87 -10.33
N ARG A 58 9.52 -7.24 -11.62
CA ARG A 58 9.09 -6.36 -12.72
C ARG A 58 7.64 -5.92 -12.55
N LEU A 59 6.73 -6.86 -12.30
CA LEU A 59 5.30 -6.57 -12.08
C LEU A 59 5.07 -5.59 -10.92
N LEU A 60 5.83 -5.70 -9.82
CA LEU A 60 5.74 -4.72 -8.72
C LEU A 60 6.02 -3.29 -9.20
N VAL A 61 7.02 -3.12 -10.07
CA VAL A 61 7.42 -1.82 -10.59
C VAL A 61 6.40 -1.31 -11.61
N GLU A 62 5.91 -2.16 -12.52
CA GLU A 62 4.88 -1.81 -13.51
C GLU A 62 3.57 -1.36 -12.84
N LEU A 63 3.13 -2.06 -11.78
CA LEU A 63 1.94 -1.65 -11.00
C LEU A 63 2.13 -0.29 -10.29
N GLY A 64 3.35 0.02 -9.87
CA GLY A 64 3.67 1.31 -9.25
C GLY A 64 3.72 2.45 -10.28
N MET A 65 4.39 2.21 -11.40
CA MET A 65 4.68 3.21 -12.43
C MET A 65 3.48 3.48 -13.35
N ASP A 66 2.87 2.42 -13.89
CA ASP A 66 1.88 2.53 -14.97
C ASP A 66 0.44 2.50 -14.43
N VAL A 67 0.21 1.81 -13.30
CA VAL A 67 -1.13 1.73 -12.67
C VAL A 67 -1.28 2.74 -11.52
N GLY A 68 -0.16 3.30 -11.01
CA GLY A 68 -0.18 4.28 -9.93
C GLY A 68 -0.61 3.69 -8.59
N MET A 69 -0.35 2.41 -8.37
CA MET A 69 -0.59 1.74 -7.07
C MET A 69 0.51 2.12 -6.09
N ARG A 70 0.13 2.42 -4.85
CA ARG A 70 1.11 2.65 -3.78
C ARG A 70 1.72 1.33 -3.32
N GLN A 71 2.94 1.37 -2.82
CA GLN A 71 3.66 0.19 -2.31
C GLN A 71 2.79 -0.68 -1.37
N GLY A 72 2.10 -0.08 -0.41
CA GLY A 72 1.22 -0.82 0.51
C GLY A 72 -0.01 -1.41 -0.19
N GLU A 73 -0.53 -0.80 -1.25
CA GLU A 73 -1.65 -1.31 -2.05
C GLU A 73 -1.20 -2.54 -2.86
N ILE A 74 0.01 -2.48 -3.45
CA ILE A 74 0.60 -3.59 -4.21
C ILE A 74 0.85 -4.80 -3.29
N PHE A 75 1.50 -4.60 -2.14
CA PHE A 75 1.74 -5.69 -1.19
C PHE A 75 0.48 -6.15 -0.44
N GLY A 76 -0.61 -5.38 -0.53
CA GLY A 76 -1.92 -5.76 -0.02
C GLY A 76 -2.82 -6.41 -1.06
N LEU A 77 -2.37 -6.53 -2.32
CA LEU A 77 -3.19 -6.99 -3.43
C LEU A 77 -3.47 -8.47 -3.32
N HIS A 78 -4.76 -8.81 -3.26
CA HIS A 78 -5.24 -10.18 -3.30
C HIS A 78 -5.80 -10.51 -4.68
N ALA A 79 -5.73 -11.77 -5.06
CA ALA A 79 -6.15 -12.25 -6.38
C ALA A 79 -7.64 -12.01 -6.67
N ASP A 80 -8.49 -12.09 -5.65
CA ASP A 80 -9.94 -11.84 -5.74
C ASP A 80 -10.29 -10.38 -6.06
N GLN A 81 -9.31 -9.49 -6.00
CA GLN A 81 -9.45 -8.07 -6.31
C GLN A 81 -8.99 -7.72 -7.72
N VAL A 82 -8.53 -8.71 -8.50
CA VAL A 82 -8.11 -8.55 -9.89
C VAL A 82 -9.20 -9.09 -10.80
N ASP A 83 -9.86 -8.19 -11.54
CA ASP A 83 -10.78 -8.56 -12.62
C ASP A 83 -10.01 -8.61 -13.93
N VAL A 84 -9.56 -9.82 -14.29
CA VAL A 84 -8.78 -10.06 -15.52
C VAL A 84 -9.60 -9.76 -16.77
N ILE A 85 -10.91 -10.02 -16.75
CA ILE A 85 -11.80 -9.82 -17.90
C ILE A 85 -11.97 -8.32 -18.16
N ARG A 86 -12.21 -7.53 -17.11
CA ARG A 86 -12.39 -6.08 -17.21
C ARG A 86 -11.07 -5.30 -17.18
N GLN A 87 -9.95 -5.98 -17.02
CA GLN A 87 -8.61 -5.39 -16.86
C GLN A 87 -8.56 -4.35 -15.73
N GLN A 88 -9.06 -4.70 -14.55
CA GLN A 88 -9.25 -3.78 -13.43
C GLN A 88 -8.74 -4.37 -12.11
N ILE A 89 -8.22 -3.50 -11.24
CA ILE A 89 -7.83 -3.84 -9.86
C ILE A 89 -8.64 -3.00 -8.88
N ALA A 90 -9.33 -3.67 -7.96
CA ALA A 90 -9.98 -3.02 -6.83
C ALA A 90 -8.99 -2.80 -5.68
N VAL A 91 -8.81 -1.54 -5.27
CA VAL A 91 -7.91 -1.20 -4.14
C VAL A 91 -8.70 -1.21 -2.84
N VAL A 92 -8.74 -2.38 -2.19
CA VAL A 92 -9.54 -2.61 -0.96
C VAL A 92 -8.69 -2.89 0.28
N HIS A 93 -7.41 -3.19 0.13
CA HIS A 93 -6.51 -3.45 1.25
C HIS A 93 -5.17 -2.72 1.06
N VAL A 94 -4.56 -2.33 2.18
CA VAL A 94 -3.21 -1.80 2.21
C VAL A 94 -2.41 -2.61 3.23
N MET A 95 -1.30 -3.18 2.78
CA MET A 95 -0.29 -3.76 3.66
C MET A 95 0.48 -2.65 4.35
N THR A 96 0.50 -2.71 5.67
CA THR A 96 1.30 -1.82 6.53
C THR A 96 2.34 -2.64 7.27
N ARG A 97 3.28 -1.96 7.93
CA ARG A 97 4.25 -2.62 8.84
C ARG A 97 3.61 -3.40 10.00
N HIS A 98 2.32 -3.22 10.27
CA HIS A 98 1.60 -3.87 11.36
C HIS A 98 0.58 -4.90 10.87
N GLY A 99 0.36 -4.97 9.57
CA GLY A 99 -0.53 -5.91 8.92
C GLY A 99 -1.36 -5.28 7.82
N LEU A 100 -2.19 -6.13 7.22
CA LEU A 100 -3.22 -5.76 6.27
C LEU A 100 -4.27 -4.90 6.96
N ARG A 101 -4.54 -3.75 6.39
CA ARG A 101 -5.61 -2.87 6.80
C ARG A 101 -6.65 -2.79 5.69
N PRO A 102 -7.95 -2.99 5.98
CA PRO A 102 -8.98 -2.68 5.01
C PRO A 102 -8.92 -1.19 4.66
N TYR A 103 -8.86 -0.92 3.37
CA TYR A 103 -8.95 0.41 2.78
C TYR A 103 -10.42 0.65 2.40
N PRO A 104 -11.07 1.78 2.75
CA PRO A 104 -10.49 3.01 3.32
C PRO A 104 -11.25 3.63 4.51
N LYS A 105 -10.67 4.71 5.04
CA LYS A 105 -11.21 5.69 6.00
C LYS A 105 -12.68 6.11 5.75
N SER A 106 -13.18 6.00 4.52
CA SER A 106 -14.57 6.26 4.11
C SER A 106 -14.89 5.58 2.79
N ARG A 107 -16.18 5.47 2.43
CA ARG A 107 -16.66 4.88 1.15
C ARG A 107 -16.06 5.52 -0.11
N MET A 108 -15.65 6.80 -0.02
CA MET A 108 -15.09 7.59 -1.12
C MET A 108 -13.69 7.17 -1.56
N SER A 109 -12.96 6.37 -0.77
CA SER A 109 -11.60 5.96 -1.15
C SER A 109 -11.51 4.54 -1.71
N HIS A 110 -12.64 3.86 -1.93
CA HIS A 110 -12.66 2.69 -2.79
C HIS A 110 -12.42 3.16 -4.22
N ARG A 111 -11.28 2.79 -4.79
CA ARG A 111 -10.95 3.07 -6.18
C ARG A 111 -10.71 1.78 -6.94
N VAL A 112 -11.10 1.80 -8.20
CA VAL A 112 -10.75 0.77 -9.18
C VAL A 112 -9.75 1.38 -10.12
N ALA A 113 -8.61 0.72 -10.30
CA ALA A 113 -7.56 1.15 -11.21
C ALA A 113 -7.64 0.32 -12.51
N PRO A 114 -7.70 0.94 -13.69
CA PRO A 114 -7.55 0.22 -14.95
C PRO A 114 -6.10 -0.27 -15.09
N VAL A 115 -5.93 -1.45 -15.67
CA VAL A 115 -4.62 -2.08 -15.88
C VAL A 115 -4.36 -2.23 -17.37
N PRO A 116 -3.25 -1.71 -17.90
CA PRO A 116 -2.87 -1.90 -19.30
C PRO A 116 -2.80 -3.40 -19.69
N PRO A 117 -3.23 -3.79 -20.91
CA PRO A 117 -3.25 -5.19 -21.35
C PRO A 117 -1.93 -5.95 -21.15
N PRO A 118 -0.74 -5.39 -21.48
CA PRO A 118 0.52 -6.12 -21.31
C PRO A 118 0.83 -6.46 -19.85
N ILE A 119 0.40 -5.60 -18.92
CA ILE A 119 0.57 -5.82 -17.48
C ILE A 119 -0.43 -6.87 -17.01
N MET A 120 -1.67 -6.81 -17.49
CA MET A 120 -2.70 -7.79 -17.16
C MET A 120 -2.34 -9.20 -17.65
N GLU A 121 -1.75 -9.33 -18.84
CA GLU A 121 -1.24 -10.61 -19.37
C GLU A 121 -0.19 -11.23 -18.46
N ARG A 122 0.68 -10.42 -17.86
CA ARG A 122 1.68 -10.88 -16.87
C ARG A 122 1.05 -11.17 -15.50
N LEU A 123 -0.01 -10.48 -15.13
CA LEU A 123 -0.69 -10.63 -13.84
C LEU A 123 -1.62 -11.86 -13.78
N ALA A 124 -2.29 -12.19 -14.89
CA ALA A 124 -3.29 -13.25 -14.95
C ALA A 124 -2.80 -14.65 -14.52
N PRO A 125 -1.57 -15.10 -14.85
CA PRO A 125 -1.03 -16.36 -14.34
C PRO A 125 -0.96 -16.38 -12.82
N LEU A 126 -0.52 -15.29 -12.19
CA LEU A 126 -0.42 -15.19 -10.73
C LEU A 126 -1.80 -15.23 -10.06
N VAL A 127 -2.83 -14.68 -10.70
CA VAL A 127 -4.21 -14.74 -10.20
C VAL A 127 -4.70 -16.20 -10.20
N SER A 128 -4.35 -16.95 -11.23
CA SER A 128 -4.75 -18.36 -11.38
C SER A 128 -4.01 -19.28 -10.39
N GLU A 129 -2.77 -18.94 -10.03
CA GLU A 129 -1.98 -19.65 -9.01
C GLU A 129 -2.48 -19.41 -7.58
N ALA A 130 -3.15 -18.28 -7.33
CA ALA A 130 -3.54 -17.86 -6.00
C ALA A 130 -4.77 -18.63 -5.48
N ALA A 131 -4.62 -19.34 -4.37
CA ALA A 131 -5.70 -20.09 -3.73
C ALA A 131 -6.51 -19.21 -2.77
N TRP A 132 -7.13 -18.14 -3.28
CA TRP A 132 -7.88 -17.19 -2.44
C TRP A 132 -9.04 -17.83 -1.68
N ALA A 133 -9.62 -18.93 -2.21
CA ALA A 133 -10.69 -19.70 -1.57
C ALA A 133 -10.31 -20.23 -0.17
N ALA A 134 -9.01 -20.38 0.13
CA ALA A 134 -8.53 -20.76 1.46
C ALA A 134 -8.64 -19.63 2.52
N GLY A 135 -9.01 -18.43 2.10
CA GLY A 135 -9.18 -17.26 2.95
C GLY A 135 -7.89 -16.52 3.28
N CYS A 136 -8.01 -15.26 3.68
CA CYS A 136 -6.88 -14.41 4.04
C CYS A 136 -6.25 -14.85 5.38
N THR A 137 -4.93 -15.05 5.38
CA THR A 137 -4.13 -15.36 6.57
C THR A 137 -3.20 -14.22 6.99
N CYS A 138 -3.21 -13.08 6.29
CA CYS A 138 -2.39 -11.92 6.65
C CYS A 138 -2.76 -11.38 8.05
N PRO A 139 -1.79 -10.85 8.82
CA PRO A 139 -2.10 -10.07 10.03
C PRO A 139 -3.08 -8.96 9.68
N THR A 140 -4.12 -8.75 10.47
CA THR A 140 -5.19 -7.79 10.14
C THR A 140 -5.33 -6.74 11.24
N ILE A 141 -5.33 -5.46 10.86
CA ILE A 141 -5.64 -4.37 11.80
C ILE A 141 -7.15 -4.22 11.91
N LEU A 142 -7.69 -4.49 13.09
CA LEU A 142 -9.13 -4.38 13.38
C LEU A 142 -9.55 -2.92 13.57
N ARG A 143 -10.88 -2.67 13.55
CA ARG A 143 -11.44 -1.31 13.72
C ARG A 143 -11.05 -0.66 15.05
N ASN A 144 -10.85 -1.45 16.11
CA ASN A 144 -10.41 -1.00 17.43
C ASN A 144 -8.88 -0.77 17.52
N GLY A 145 -8.14 -0.87 16.41
CA GLY A 145 -6.69 -0.71 16.35
C GLY A 145 -5.88 -1.93 16.79
N THR A 146 -6.52 -3.00 17.28
CA THR A 146 -5.81 -4.23 17.65
C THR A 146 -5.38 -5.02 16.41
N VAL A 147 -4.25 -5.73 16.52
CA VAL A 147 -3.70 -6.53 15.42
C VAL A 147 -4.07 -7.99 15.65
N ARG A 148 -4.88 -8.55 14.75
CA ARG A 148 -5.07 -9.99 14.66
C ARG A 148 -3.80 -10.61 14.06
N PRO A 149 -3.15 -11.60 14.72
CA PRO A 149 -1.99 -12.29 14.15
C PRO A 149 -2.29 -12.85 12.76
N GLY A 150 -1.27 -12.84 11.91
CA GLY A 150 -1.30 -13.67 10.71
C GLY A 150 -1.18 -15.16 11.08
N ARG A 151 -1.65 -16.02 10.17
CA ARG A 151 -1.60 -17.48 10.33
C ARG A 151 -0.60 -18.14 9.35
N GLY A 152 0.45 -17.42 8.98
CA GLY A 152 1.46 -17.86 8.01
C GLY A 152 1.33 -17.18 6.64
N PRO A 153 1.92 -17.77 5.57
CA PRO A 153 1.82 -17.25 4.20
C PRO A 153 0.36 -17.13 3.75
N CYS A 154 0.05 -16.06 3.03
CA CYS A 154 -1.30 -15.84 2.51
C CYS A 154 -1.42 -16.42 1.10
N PRO A 155 -2.26 -17.47 0.90
CA PRO A 155 -2.39 -18.12 -0.40
C PRO A 155 -3.12 -17.25 -1.43
N GLY A 156 -3.89 -16.26 -0.97
CA GLY A 156 -4.58 -15.31 -1.84
C GLY A 156 -3.78 -14.05 -2.17
N LEU A 157 -2.60 -13.85 -1.57
CA LEU A 157 -1.80 -12.65 -1.78
C LEU A 157 -0.94 -12.78 -3.03
N MET A 158 -0.98 -11.79 -3.90
CA MET A 158 -0.26 -11.81 -5.19
C MET A 158 1.26 -11.76 -5.02
N PHE A 159 1.72 -11.07 -3.97
CA PHE A 159 3.13 -10.86 -3.66
C PHE A 159 3.42 -11.25 -2.21
N PRO A 160 3.47 -12.57 -1.90
CA PRO A 160 3.71 -13.04 -0.54
C PRO A 160 5.11 -12.66 -0.06
N ALA A 161 5.19 -12.12 1.16
CA ALA A 161 6.46 -12.05 1.87
C ALA A 161 6.94 -13.48 2.17
N PRO A 162 8.23 -13.79 2.01
CA PRO A 162 8.78 -15.14 2.23
C PRO A 162 8.49 -15.68 3.64
N GLU A 163 8.38 -14.80 4.64
CA GLU A 163 8.10 -15.18 6.04
C GLU A 163 6.64 -14.95 6.47
N GLY A 164 5.79 -14.42 5.57
CA GLY A 164 4.37 -14.17 5.83
C GLY A 164 4.07 -12.99 6.77
N GLY A 165 3.61 -11.87 6.20
CA GLY A 165 3.16 -10.69 6.96
C GLY A 165 4.30 -9.99 7.73
N PRO A 166 4.07 -8.78 8.27
CA PRO A 166 5.11 -8.07 9.00
C PRO A 166 5.60 -8.86 10.21
N ASP A 167 6.91 -9.06 10.23
CA ASP A 167 7.65 -9.71 11.30
C ASP A 167 7.30 -9.07 12.66
N ARG A 168 6.92 -9.92 13.62
CA ARG A 168 6.66 -9.51 15.02
C ARG A 168 7.97 -9.25 15.78
N ARG A 169 9.13 -9.50 15.19
CA ARG A 169 10.42 -9.22 15.82
C ARG A 169 10.81 -7.76 15.63
N ARG A 170 10.38 -6.92 16.57
CA ARG A 170 11.13 -5.80 17.14
C ARG A 170 10.45 -5.31 18.41
#